data_AF-A0A9D6EW93-F1
#
_entry.id   AF-A0A9D6EW93-F1
#
_cell.length_a   1.000
_cell.length_b   1.000
_cell.length_c   1.000
_cell.angle_alpha   90.00
_cell.angle_beta   90.00
_cell.angle_gamma   90.00
#
_symmetry.space_group_name_H-M   'P 1'
#
loop_
_entity.id
_entity.type
_entity.pdbx_description
1 polymer ?
#
loop_
_entity_poly.entity_id
_entity_poly.type
_entity_poly.pdbx_seq_one_letter_code
_entity_poly.pdbx_strand_id
1 'polypeptide(L)'
;MMFVNVGDAGNAILFVCAFVGWSIATALFLLFASHYYLVTLIDSSAGHEEVQFPSESVLDWWWKPILCLWVLAFWALGGGVLLSPLVLIQPEIFLVAWVLLLVLAYPLSLVSVLHTQNWLFVVHPLLLWRMLRHARAFAYVQLVTLLTMAACAGLLFVTLRYGLYWVIPSVIVIPAGLLFCARTWGRFTWLAVNFAPRKAKPARSEYMNPIEADPRSERVPTVDVEELDEPADGVREGLPPGYSHAIQAGIPASPDGVVAGLPPSALVAQEEDEWAQAKAPYQIVGEPGQPGLQEANCKSPHVSPNATPNPSTPTVEEEEDEWSLDKKPYGLADEPAPSATHTTATAAIDKPTAVSDYYDKRAKREAAAKRKAQAQAESRHVPTWSKKTPTFSRVFLVGVAKFMIGDSTLRVAVNLALLTLVELVFLFMLVKFFPGI
;
A
#
# COMPACT_ATOMS: atom_id res chain seq x y z
N MET A 1 51.65 -35.43 5.97
CA MET A 1 50.20 -35.39 5.70
C MET A 1 49.65 -34.02 6.09
N MET A 2 49.98 -32.98 5.32
CA MET A 2 49.53 -31.59 5.53
C MET A 2 49.16 -30.90 4.21
N PHE A 3 48.93 -31.68 3.15
CA PHE A 3 48.21 -31.21 1.98
C PHE A 3 46.72 -31.31 2.32
N VAL A 4 46.24 -30.35 3.12
CA VAL A 4 44.83 -29.98 3.07
C VAL A 4 44.53 -29.77 1.58
N ASN A 5 43.63 -30.58 1.03
CA ASN A 5 43.35 -30.60 -0.41
C ASN A 5 43.04 -29.18 -0.86
N VAL A 6 43.90 -28.59 -1.69
CA VAL A 6 43.67 -27.27 -2.28
C VAL A 6 42.32 -27.22 -3.02
N GLY A 7 41.81 -28.37 -3.49
CA GLY A 7 40.47 -28.52 -4.05
C GLY A 7 39.32 -28.28 -3.06
N ASP A 8 39.47 -28.64 -1.78
CA ASP A 8 38.42 -28.47 -0.76
C ASP A 8 38.23 -26.99 -0.41
N ALA A 9 39.33 -26.24 -0.34
CA ALA A 9 39.30 -24.79 -0.12
C ALA A 9 38.63 -24.06 -1.30
N GLY A 10 38.90 -24.48 -2.54
CA GLY A 10 38.26 -23.92 -3.74
C GLY A 10 36.74 -24.12 -3.73
N ASN A 11 36.27 -25.33 -3.39
CA ASN A 11 34.84 -25.62 -3.29
C ASN A 11 34.14 -24.79 -2.20
N ALA A 12 34.78 -24.60 -1.06
CA ALA A 12 34.24 -23.76 0.02
C ALA A 12 34.09 -22.28 -0.41
N ILE A 13 35.07 -21.73 -1.14
CA ILE A 13 34.98 -20.36 -1.66
C ILE A 13 33.83 -20.23 -2.66
N LEU A 14 33.72 -21.17 -3.61
CA LEU A 14 32.62 -21.18 -4.58
C LEU A 14 31.25 -21.31 -3.91
N PHE A 15 31.15 -22.13 -2.87
CA PHE A 15 29.94 -22.27 -2.06
C PHE A 15 29.52 -20.93 -1.43
N VAL A 16 30.45 -20.27 -0.73
CA VAL A 16 30.17 -18.99 -0.05
C VAL A 16 29.78 -17.93 -1.08
N CYS A 17 30.48 -17.82 -2.20
CA CYS A 17 30.13 -16.88 -3.27
C CYS A 17 28.74 -17.17 -3.87
N ALA A 18 28.41 -18.44 -4.13
CA ALA A 18 27.10 -18.83 -4.65
C ALA A 18 25.98 -18.56 -3.64
N PHE A 19 26.22 -18.85 -2.36
CA PHE A 19 25.25 -18.61 -1.27
C PHE A 19 25.00 -17.11 -1.05
N VAL A 20 26.04 -16.28 -1.08
CA VAL A 20 25.90 -14.82 -1.00
C VAL A 20 25.14 -14.29 -2.22
N GLY A 21 25.49 -14.74 -3.43
CA GLY A 21 24.79 -14.38 -4.66
C GLY A 21 23.30 -14.74 -4.61
N TRP A 22 23.00 -15.97 -4.18
CA TRP A 22 21.63 -16.43 -3.98
C TRP A 22 20.88 -15.62 -2.92
N SER A 23 21.54 -15.27 -1.82
CA SER A 23 20.93 -14.45 -0.75
C SER A 23 20.56 -13.05 -1.25
N ILE A 24 21.45 -12.40 -2.01
CA ILE A 24 21.19 -11.09 -2.62
C ILE A 24 20.06 -11.19 -3.66
N ALA A 25 20.10 -12.21 -4.53
CA ALA A 25 19.06 -12.43 -5.53
C ALA A 25 17.68 -12.68 -4.88
N THR A 26 17.64 -13.48 -3.81
CA THR A 26 16.43 -13.77 -3.04
C THR A 26 15.90 -12.52 -2.35
N ALA A 27 16.77 -11.70 -1.76
CA ALA A 27 16.38 -10.44 -1.13
C ALA A 27 15.75 -9.46 -2.16
N LEU A 28 16.36 -9.32 -3.34
CA LEU A 28 15.80 -8.52 -4.43
C LEU A 28 14.46 -9.09 -4.93
N PHE A 29 14.38 -10.41 -5.15
CA PHE A 29 13.15 -11.07 -5.56
C PHE A 29 12.03 -10.83 -4.53
N LEU A 30 12.29 -11.05 -3.24
CA LEU A 30 11.32 -10.82 -2.18
C LEU A 30 10.87 -9.37 -2.09
N LEU A 31 11.81 -8.41 -2.24
CA LEU A 31 11.49 -6.98 -2.26
C LEU A 31 10.50 -6.67 -3.39
N PHE A 32 10.81 -7.09 -4.62
CA PHE A 32 9.96 -6.87 -5.79
C PHE A 32 8.62 -7.62 -5.70
N ALA A 33 8.66 -8.89 -5.32
CA ALA A 33 7.48 -9.75 -5.22
C ALA A 33 6.50 -9.24 -4.15
N SER A 34 7.00 -8.93 -2.93
CA SER A 34 6.16 -8.39 -1.86
C SER A 34 5.58 -7.03 -2.22
N HIS A 35 6.38 -6.15 -2.82
CA HIS A 35 5.93 -4.84 -3.25
C HIS A 35 4.78 -4.95 -4.27
N TYR A 36 4.98 -5.69 -5.37
CA TYR A 36 3.94 -5.83 -6.39
C TYR A 36 2.73 -6.64 -5.90
N TYR A 37 2.93 -7.62 -5.02
CA TYR A 37 1.83 -8.35 -4.39
C TYR A 37 0.94 -7.40 -3.57
N LEU A 38 1.54 -6.59 -2.68
CA LEU A 38 0.80 -5.67 -1.84
C LEU A 38 0.13 -4.56 -2.64
N VAL A 39 0.83 -3.94 -3.60
CA VAL A 39 0.25 -2.90 -4.48
C VAL A 39 -0.94 -3.47 -5.25
N THR A 40 -0.79 -4.65 -5.86
CA THR A 40 -1.88 -5.32 -6.57
C THR A 40 -3.05 -5.60 -5.64
N LEU A 41 -2.79 -6.08 -4.42
CA LEU A 41 -3.81 -6.37 -3.42
C LEU A 41 -4.58 -5.10 -3.02
N ILE A 42 -3.87 -4.01 -2.74
CA ILE A 42 -4.40 -2.70 -2.32
C ILE A 42 -5.23 -2.07 -3.44
N ASP A 43 -4.67 -1.91 -4.65
CA ASP A 43 -5.37 -1.31 -5.79
C ASP A 43 -6.63 -2.10 -6.16
N SER A 44 -6.52 -3.43 -6.11
CA SER A 44 -7.66 -4.31 -6.36
C SER A 44 -8.74 -4.19 -5.30
N SER A 45 -8.35 -3.93 -4.04
CA SER A 45 -9.27 -3.69 -2.92
C SER A 45 -9.94 -2.32 -2.98
N ALA A 46 -9.26 -1.32 -3.57
CA ALA A 46 -9.84 -0.02 -3.89
C ALA A 46 -10.79 -0.07 -5.09
N GLY A 47 -10.70 -1.14 -5.89
CA GLY A 47 -11.57 -1.37 -7.05
C GLY A 47 -10.94 -0.98 -8.39
N HIS A 48 -9.69 -0.50 -8.40
CA HIS A 48 -8.98 -0.12 -9.62
C HIS A 48 -8.87 -1.30 -10.59
N GLU A 49 -9.17 -1.06 -11.87
CA GLU A 49 -9.06 -2.09 -12.92
C GLU A 49 -7.61 -2.35 -13.30
N GLU A 50 -6.80 -1.31 -13.31
CA GLU A 50 -5.39 -1.35 -13.70
C GLU A 50 -4.51 -1.14 -12.47
N VAL A 51 -3.40 -1.87 -12.40
CA VAL A 51 -2.37 -1.61 -11.39
C VAL A 51 -1.51 -0.46 -11.88
N GLN A 52 -1.45 0.59 -11.06
CA GLN A 52 -0.57 1.71 -11.33
C GLN A 52 0.84 1.34 -10.88
N PHE A 53 1.82 1.57 -11.75
CA PHE A 53 3.20 1.41 -11.36
C PHE A 53 3.55 2.48 -10.34
N PRO A 54 3.97 2.09 -9.13
CA PRO A 54 4.37 3.06 -8.14
C PRO A 54 5.67 3.73 -8.59
N SER A 55 5.67 5.06 -8.50
CA SER A 55 6.87 5.88 -8.66
C SER A 55 7.69 5.97 -7.38
N GLU A 56 7.39 5.12 -6.39
CA GLU A 56 8.06 5.07 -5.09
C GLU A 56 9.53 4.65 -5.25
N SER A 57 10.39 5.18 -4.39
CA SER A 57 11.81 4.79 -4.38
C SER A 57 11.96 3.34 -3.91
N VAL A 58 13.02 2.64 -4.34
CA VAL A 58 13.30 1.26 -3.90
C VAL A 58 13.49 1.18 -2.38
N LEU A 59 13.97 2.26 -1.76
CA LEU A 59 14.07 2.36 -0.31
C LEU A 59 12.69 2.27 0.34
N ASP A 60 11.67 2.96 -0.16
CA ASP A 60 10.31 2.89 0.40
C ASP A 60 9.71 1.47 0.39
N TRP A 61 10.30 0.55 -0.36
CA TRP A 61 9.85 -0.83 -0.47
C TRP A 61 10.41 -1.74 0.62
N TRP A 62 11.47 -1.34 1.36
CA TRP A 62 12.23 -2.24 2.24
C TRP A 62 11.39 -2.86 3.36
N TRP A 63 10.36 -2.16 3.85
CA TRP A 63 9.49 -2.65 4.92
C TRP A 63 8.40 -3.63 4.43
N LYS A 64 8.05 -3.61 3.14
CA LYS A 64 7.02 -4.47 2.53
C LYS A 64 7.34 -5.98 2.65
N PRO A 65 8.58 -6.46 2.36
CA PRO A 65 8.93 -7.85 2.58
C PRO A 65 8.95 -8.19 4.07
N ILE A 66 9.37 -7.27 4.95
CA ILE A 66 9.36 -7.49 6.40
C ILE A 66 7.94 -7.71 6.90
N LEU A 67 6.97 -6.90 6.44
CA LEU A 67 5.56 -7.11 6.77
C LEU A 67 5.07 -8.49 6.31
N CYS A 68 5.36 -8.88 5.07
CA CYS A 68 4.94 -10.17 4.52
C CYS A 68 5.56 -11.33 5.30
N LEU A 69 6.86 -11.28 5.59
CA LEU A 69 7.57 -12.29 6.35
C LEU A 69 7.09 -12.35 7.80
N TRP A 70 6.77 -11.20 8.42
CA TRP A 70 6.22 -11.14 9.76
C TRP A 70 4.86 -11.87 9.86
N VAL A 71 3.94 -11.59 8.93
CA VAL A 71 2.64 -12.26 8.89
C VAL A 71 2.79 -13.75 8.60
N LEU A 72 3.70 -14.13 7.69
CA LEU A 72 4.01 -15.53 7.42
C LEU A 72 4.58 -16.24 8.66
N ALA A 73 5.56 -15.62 9.33
CA ALA A 73 6.20 -16.16 10.52
C ALA A 73 5.21 -16.34 11.67
N PHE A 74 4.30 -15.38 11.88
CA PHE A 74 3.24 -15.49 12.86
C PHE A 74 2.41 -16.77 12.67
N TRP A 75 1.98 -17.05 11.45
CA TRP A 75 1.19 -18.26 11.15
C TRP A 75 2.03 -19.54 11.10
N ALA A 76 3.28 -19.46 10.63
CA ALA A 76 4.18 -20.60 10.61
C ALA A 76 4.46 -21.10 12.03
N LEU A 77 4.82 -20.18 12.94
CA LEU A 77 5.10 -20.48 14.34
C LEU A 77 3.83 -20.81 15.12
N GLY A 78 2.82 -19.93 15.07
CA GLY A 78 1.57 -20.12 15.81
C GLY A 78 0.81 -21.36 15.33
N GLY A 79 0.73 -21.56 14.01
CA GLY A 79 0.14 -22.74 13.40
C GLY A 79 0.93 -24.02 13.67
N GLY A 80 2.27 -23.94 13.67
CA GLY A 80 3.13 -25.09 14.01
C GLY A 80 2.93 -25.55 15.45
N VAL A 81 2.88 -24.61 16.40
CA VAL A 81 2.59 -24.92 17.81
C VAL A 81 1.17 -25.48 17.97
N LEU A 82 0.18 -24.83 17.35
CA LEU A 82 -1.22 -25.25 17.42
C LEU A 82 -1.45 -26.67 16.87
N LEU A 83 -0.77 -27.02 15.77
CA LEU A 83 -0.88 -28.32 15.11
C LEU A 83 0.14 -29.35 15.64
N SER A 84 1.02 -28.98 16.57
CA SER A 84 2.07 -29.89 17.08
C SER A 84 1.59 -31.27 17.57
N PRO A 85 0.37 -31.45 18.15
CA PRO A 85 -0.10 -32.79 18.52
C PRO A 85 -0.25 -33.73 17.32
N LEU A 86 -0.54 -33.22 16.11
CA LEU A 86 -0.64 -34.04 14.90
C LEU A 86 0.70 -34.67 14.51
N VAL A 87 1.83 -34.06 14.89
CA VAL A 87 3.18 -34.60 14.62
C VAL A 87 3.35 -35.97 15.27
N LEU A 88 2.81 -36.14 16.49
CA LEU A 88 2.90 -37.40 17.23
C LEU A 88 2.02 -38.50 16.64
N ILE A 89 0.96 -38.13 15.92
CA ILE A 89 0.02 -39.08 15.31
C ILE A 89 0.52 -39.47 13.92
N GLN A 90 0.63 -38.49 13.02
CA GLN A 90 1.08 -38.67 11.63
C GLN A 90 1.75 -37.39 11.10
N PRO A 91 3.08 -37.38 10.88
CA PRO A 91 3.80 -36.19 10.45
C PRO A 91 3.39 -35.69 9.07
N GLU A 92 2.91 -36.58 8.20
CA GLU A 92 2.40 -36.22 6.87
C GLU A 92 1.11 -35.38 6.97
N ILE A 93 0.16 -35.80 7.82
CA ILE A 93 -1.06 -35.04 8.07
C ILE A 93 -0.72 -33.68 8.68
N PHE A 94 0.24 -33.64 9.61
CA PHE A 94 0.72 -32.37 10.17
C PHE A 94 1.21 -31.41 9.08
N LEU A 95 2.09 -31.88 8.18
CA LEU A 95 2.64 -31.04 7.11
C LEU A 95 1.53 -30.53 6.19
N VAL A 96 0.61 -31.40 5.75
CA VAL A 96 -0.51 -31.01 4.89
C VAL A 96 -1.41 -30.00 5.60
N ALA A 97 -1.78 -30.24 6.86
CA ALA A 97 -2.62 -29.33 7.63
C ALA A 97 -1.93 -27.99 7.89
N TRP A 98 -0.63 -27.99 8.15
CA TRP A 98 0.17 -26.79 8.39
C TRP A 98 0.30 -25.94 7.12
N VAL A 99 0.63 -26.56 5.98
CA VAL A 99 0.66 -25.85 4.68
C VAL A 99 -0.72 -25.32 4.32
N LEU A 100 -1.78 -26.11 4.52
CA LEU A 100 -3.15 -25.68 4.28
C LEU A 100 -3.52 -24.47 5.14
N LEU A 101 -3.16 -24.49 6.42
CA LEU A 101 -3.35 -23.37 7.34
C LEU A 101 -2.62 -22.12 6.84
N LEU A 102 -1.35 -22.24 6.45
CA LEU A 102 -0.57 -21.12 5.91
C LEU A 102 -1.22 -20.52 4.67
N VAL A 103 -1.61 -21.36 3.70
CA VAL A 103 -2.23 -20.90 2.44
C VAL A 103 -3.56 -20.19 2.68
N LEU A 104 -4.37 -20.66 3.65
CA LEU A 104 -5.67 -20.07 3.96
C LEU A 104 -5.57 -18.79 4.80
N ALA A 105 -4.69 -18.80 5.80
CA ALA A 105 -4.62 -17.75 6.83
C ALA A 105 -3.73 -16.57 6.41
N TYR A 106 -2.65 -16.82 5.66
CA TYR A 106 -1.72 -15.78 5.21
C TYR A 106 -2.39 -14.64 4.42
N PRO A 107 -3.10 -14.88 3.30
CA PRO A 107 -3.69 -13.78 2.52
C PRO A 107 -4.81 -13.07 3.29
N LEU A 108 -5.56 -13.81 4.11
CA LEU A 108 -6.59 -13.25 4.98
C LEU A 108 -5.99 -12.26 5.99
N SER A 109 -4.85 -12.63 6.57
CA SER A 109 -4.14 -11.78 7.52
C SER A 109 -3.46 -10.57 6.88
N LEU A 110 -2.93 -10.70 5.67
CA LEU A 110 -2.42 -9.54 4.94
C LEU A 110 -3.53 -8.51 4.69
N VAL A 111 -4.71 -8.96 4.26
CA VAL A 111 -5.87 -8.07 4.08
C VAL A 111 -6.28 -7.42 5.41
N SER A 112 -6.24 -8.18 6.51
CA SER A 112 -6.52 -7.67 7.85
C SER A 112 -5.57 -6.56 8.28
N VAL A 113 -4.25 -6.80 8.16
CA VAL A 113 -3.22 -5.84 8.57
C VAL A 113 -3.27 -4.58 7.71
N LEU A 114 -3.47 -4.74 6.40
CA LEU A 114 -3.62 -3.60 5.49
C LEU A 114 -4.85 -2.76 5.86
N HIS A 115 -5.97 -3.40 6.19
CA HIS A 115 -7.21 -2.70 6.56
C HIS A 115 -7.08 -1.89 7.86
N THR A 116 -6.35 -2.40 8.85
CA THR A 116 -6.20 -1.74 10.16
C THR A 116 -5.03 -0.76 10.21
N GLN A 117 -4.14 -0.78 9.21
CA GLN A 117 -2.84 -0.09 9.24
C GLN A 117 -1.98 -0.44 10.47
N ASN A 118 -2.28 -1.55 11.14
CA ASN A 118 -1.61 -1.95 12.37
C ASN A 118 -1.06 -3.37 12.23
N TRP A 119 0.27 -3.48 12.30
CA TRP A 119 1.02 -4.72 12.07
C TRP A 119 0.73 -5.82 13.11
N LEU A 120 0.19 -5.45 14.28
CA LEU A 120 -0.18 -6.40 15.33
C LEU A 120 -1.56 -7.03 15.12
N PHE A 121 -2.45 -6.39 14.34
CA PHE A 121 -3.79 -6.91 14.08
C PHE A 121 -3.82 -7.88 12.90
N VAL A 122 -3.15 -9.02 13.09
CA VAL A 122 -3.05 -10.11 12.12
C VAL A 122 -4.44 -10.67 11.76
N VAL A 123 -5.40 -10.62 12.68
CA VAL A 123 -6.80 -11.01 12.44
C VAL A 123 -7.75 -9.94 12.96
N HIS A 124 -8.48 -9.29 12.05
CA HIS A 124 -9.47 -8.27 12.36
C HIS A 124 -10.88 -8.90 12.34
N PRO A 125 -11.51 -9.16 13.50
CA PRO A 125 -12.72 -9.97 13.58
C PRO A 125 -13.91 -9.35 12.85
N LEU A 126 -14.03 -8.01 12.82
CA LEU A 126 -15.12 -7.32 12.12
C LEU A 126 -15.00 -7.48 10.60
N LEU A 127 -13.78 -7.46 10.05
CA LEU A 127 -13.55 -7.67 8.63
C LEU A 127 -13.79 -9.13 8.25
N LEU A 128 -13.28 -10.06 9.07
CA LEU A 128 -13.52 -11.49 8.91
C LEU A 128 -15.02 -11.81 8.92
N TRP A 129 -15.76 -11.24 9.85
CA TRP A 129 -17.21 -11.40 9.93
C TRP A 129 -17.92 -10.89 8.67
N ARG A 130 -17.49 -9.74 8.12
CA ARG A 130 -18.02 -9.22 6.85
C ARG A 130 -17.69 -10.16 5.68
N MET A 131 -16.47 -10.68 5.60
CA MET A 131 -16.06 -11.65 4.59
C MET A 131 -16.86 -12.96 4.69
N LEU A 132 -17.11 -13.46 5.91
CA LEU A 132 -17.89 -14.67 6.16
C LEU A 132 -19.37 -14.54 5.75
N ARG A 133 -19.94 -13.32 5.78
CA ARG A 133 -21.28 -13.08 5.19
C ARG A 133 -21.35 -13.37 3.69
N HIS A 134 -20.19 -13.34 3.02
CA HIS A 134 -20.03 -13.73 1.62
C HIS A 134 -19.38 -15.13 1.50
N ALA A 135 -19.80 -16.09 2.33
CA ALA A 135 -19.21 -17.43 2.41
C ALA A 135 -18.97 -18.13 1.07
N ARG A 136 -19.91 -18.00 0.10
CA ARG A 136 -19.75 -18.59 -1.24
C ARG A 136 -18.59 -17.96 -2.02
N ALA A 137 -18.46 -16.64 -1.96
CA ALA A 137 -17.35 -15.91 -2.58
C ALA A 137 -16.03 -16.24 -1.89
N PHE A 138 -16.04 -16.30 -0.55
CA PHE A 138 -14.88 -16.68 0.24
C PHE A 138 -14.38 -18.10 -0.11
N ALA A 139 -15.29 -19.09 -0.15
CA ALA A 139 -14.95 -20.46 -0.51
C ALA A 139 -14.39 -20.57 -1.94
N TYR A 140 -14.95 -19.82 -2.89
CA TYR A 140 -14.43 -19.76 -4.26
C TYR A 140 -13.01 -19.20 -4.30
N VAL A 141 -12.76 -18.07 -3.64
CA VAL A 141 -11.44 -17.42 -3.61
C VAL A 141 -10.40 -18.34 -2.95
N GLN A 142 -10.79 -19.02 -1.87
CA GLN A 142 -9.90 -19.97 -1.20
C GLN A 142 -9.59 -21.18 -2.09
N LEU A 143 -10.59 -21.75 -2.76
CA LEU A 143 -10.38 -22.86 -3.70
C LEU A 143 -9.44 -22.47 -4.83
N VAL A 144 -9.64 -21.29 -5.42
CA VAL A 144 -8.80 -20.77 -6.50
C VAL A 144 -7.37 -20.48 -6.02
N THR A 145 -7.22 -19.94 -4.81
CA THR A 145 -5.91 -19.72 -4.18
C THR A 145 -5.19 -21.04 -3.94
N LEU A 146 -5.87 -22.04 -3.37
CA LEU A 146 -5.32 -23.37 -3.14
C LEU A 146 -4.88 -24.04 -4.44
N LEU A 147 -5.71 -24.00 -5.48
CA LEU A 147 -5.38 -24.57 -6.77
C LEU A 147 -4.15 -23.89 -7.39
N THR A 148 -4.09 -22.57 -7.32
CA THR A 148 -2.98 -21.77 -7.87
C THR A 148 -1.68 -22.06 -7.13
N MET A 149 -1.72 -22.06 -5.78
CA MET A 149 -0.55 -22.35 -4.96
C MET A 149 -0.10 -23.80 -5.11
N ALA A 150 -1.02 -24.77 -5.21
CA ALA A 150 -0.70 -26.16 -5.48
C ALA A 150 -0.03 -26.34 -6.85
N ALA A 151 -0.52 -25.64 -7.88
CA ALA A 151 0.11 -25.65 -9.20
C ALA A 151 1.52 -25.06 -9.18
N CYS A 152 1.72 -23.93 -8.48
CA CYS A 152 3.04 -23.30 -8.32
C CYS A 152 4.01 -24.22 -7.55
N ALA A 153 3.56 -24.81 -6.44
CA ALA A 153 4.36 -25.73 -5.64
C ALA A 153 4.69 -27.02 -6.41
N GLY A 154 3.72 -27.58 -7.14
CA GLY A 154 3.92 -28.74 -8.01
C GLY A 154 4.94 -28.46 -9.12
N LEU A 155 4.84 -27.30 -9.78
CA LEU A 155 5.83 -26.88 -10.78
C LEU A 155 7.22 -26.69 -10.17
N LEU A 156 7.32 -26.06 -9.00
CA LEU A 156 8.60 -25.90 -8.32
C LEU A 156 9.20 -27.26 -7.96
N PHE A 157 8.40 -28.18 -7.40
CA PHE A 157 8.83 -29.56 -7.09
C PHE A 157 9.32 -30.30 -8.34
N VAL A 158 8.58 -30.21 -9.45
CA VAL A 158 8.95 -30.82 -10.73
C VAL A 158 10.25 -30.20 -11.27
N THR A 159 10.44 -28.89 -11.15
CA THR A 159 11.68 -28.19 -11.53
C THR A 159 12.89 -28.65 -10.74
N LEU A 160 12.74 -28.85 -9.44
CA LEU A 160 13.80 -29.39 -8.60
C LEU A 160 14.12 -30.85 -8.93
N ARG A 161 13.10 -31.66 -9.26
CA ARG A 161 13.26 -33.10 -9.46
C ARG A 161 13.73 -33.48 -10.87
N TYR A 162 13.20 -32.85 -11.90
CA TYR A 162 13.39 -33.22 -13.31
C TYR A 162 14.32 -32.27 -14.09
N GLY A 163 14.84 -31.23 -13.44
CA GLY A 163 15.90 -30.38 -13.96
C GLY A 163 15.45 -29.17 -14.79
N LEU A 164 16.41 -28.55 -15.49
CA LEU A 164 16.28 -27.21 -16.09
C LEU A 164 15.15 -27.05 -17.11
N TYR A 165 14.68 -28.13 -17.76
CA TYR A 165 13.58 -28.07 -18.72
C TYR A 165 12.29 -27.48 -18.13
N TRP A 166 12.06 -27.68 -16.83
CA TRP A 166 10.87 -27.19 -16.13
C TRP A 166 11.05 -25.79 -15.54
N VAL A 167 12.25 -25.20 -15.62
CA VAL A 167 12.48 -23.82 -15.17
C VAL A 167 11.65 -22.84 -15.98
N ILE A 168 11.54 -23.02 -17.30
CA ILE A 168 10.79 -22.11 -18.19
C ILE A 168 9.30 -21.99 -17.76
N PRO A 169 8.53 -23.08 -17.61
CA PRO A 169 7.15 -22.96 -17.14
C PRO A 169 7.06 -22.43 -15.70
N SER A 170 8.00 -22.78 -14.81
CA SER A 170 8.02 -22.23 -13.44
C SER A 170 8.20 -20.71 -13.43
N VAL A 171 9.12 -20.19 -14.24
CA VAL A 171 9.43 -18.76 -14.38
C VAL A 171 8.21 -17.94 -14.82
N ILE A 172 7.33 -18.52 -15.62
CA ILE A 172 6.11 -17.84 -16.09
C ILE A 172 4.99 -18.00 -15.07
N VAL A 173 4.76 -19.22 -14.58
CA VAL A 173 3.57 -19.55 -13.78
C VAL A 173 3.68 -19.03 -12.34
N ILE A 174 4.87 -19.06 -11.72
CA ILE A 174 5.02 -18.65 -10.31
C ILE A 174 4.71 -17.15 -10.12
N PRO A 175 5.33 -16.21 -10.87
CA PRO A 175 4.97 -14.80 -10.79
C PRO A 175 3.51 -14.52 -11.14
N ALA A 176 3.01 -15.14 -12.21
CA ALA A 176 1.62 -14.96 -12.64
C ALA A 176 0.64 -15.46 -11.58
N GLY A 177 0.91 -16.60 -10.96
CA GLY A 177 0.12 -17.16 -9.87
C GLY A 177 0.11 -16.26 -8.64
N LEU A 178 1.26 -15.67 -8.29
CA LEU A 178 1.38 -14.73 -7.18
C LEU A 178 0.55 -13.46 -7.39
N LEU A 179 0.62 -12.84 -8.57
CA LEU A 179 -0.19 -11.67 -8.92
C LEU A 179 -1.68 -12.00 -9.02
N PHE A 180 -2.01 -13.18 -9.55
CA PHE A 180 -3.38 -13.68 -9.63
C PHE A 180 -4.00 -13.88 -8.23
N CYS A 181 -3.25 -14.47 -7.30
CA CYS A 181 -3.63 -14.56 -5.88
C CYS A 181 -3.86 -13.17 -5.26
N ALA A 182 -2.94 -12.22 -5.45
CA ALA A 182 -3.11 -10.85 -4.95
C ALA A 182 -4.39 -10.19 -5.50
N ARG A 183 -4.62 -10.32 -6.80
CA ARG A 183 -5.77 -9.74 -7.50
C ARG A 183 -7.10 -10.33 -7.03
N THR A 184 -7.19 -11.65 -6.93
CA THR A 184 -8.40 -12.35 -6.49
C THR A 184 -8.77 -11.98 -5.05
N TRP A 185 -7.79 -11.93 -4.15
CA TRP A 185 -8.00 -11.48 -2.78
C TRP A 185 -8.40 -10.01 -2.69
N GLY A 186 -7.76 -9.13 -3.47
CA GLY A 186 -8.10 -7.71 -3.46
C GLY A 186 -9.53 -7.46 -3.94
N ARG A 187 -9.96 -8.12 -5.02
CA ARG A 187 -11.36 -8.04 -5.49
C ARG A 187 -12.36 -8.61 -4.48
N PHE A 188 -12.00 -9.67 -3.77
CA PHE A 188 -12.82 -10.18 -2.68
C PHE A 188 -12.95 -9.19 -1.53
N THR A 189 -11.86 -8.55 -1.14
CA THR A 189 -11.86 -7.48 -0.13
C THR A 189 -12.72 -6.31 -0.56
N TRP A 190 -12.61 -5.87 -1.81
CA TRP A 190 -13.47 -4.83 -2.38
C TRP A 190 -14.95 -5.21 -2.26
N LEU A 191 -15.31 -6.47 -2.57
CA LEU A 191 -16.68 -6.95 -2.42
C LEU A 191 -17.15 -6.94 -0.96
N ALA A 192 -16.31 -7.43 -0.04
CA ALA A 192 -16.65 -7.52 1.38
C ALA A 192 -16.81 -6.15 2.06
N VAL A 193 -16.07 -5.13 1.60
CA VAL A 193 -16.15 -3.77 2.14
C VAL A 193 -17.32 -3.00 1.53
N ASN A 194 -17.54 -3.10 0.21
CA ASN A 194 -18.54 -2.26 -0.47
C ASN A 194 -19.95 -2.86 -0.51
N PHE A 195 -20.09 -4.19 -0.45
CA PHE A 195 -21.39 -4.87 -0.57
C PHE A 195 -21.87 -5.43 0.77
N ALA A 196 -21.76 -4.62 1.83
CA ALA A 196 -22.49 -4.93 3.05
C ALA A 196 -23.97 -5.17 2.67
N PRO A 197 -24.57 -6.32 3.06
CA PRO A 197 -25.96 -6.59 2.75
C PRO A 197 -26.75 -5.39 3.24
N ARG A 198 -27.33 -4.63 2.30
CA ARG A 198 -28.20 -3.51 2.65
C ARG A 198 -29.20 -4.11 3.60
N LYS A 199 -29.17 -3.69 4.87
CA LYS A 199 -30.23 -4.04 5.82
C LYS A 199 -31.50 -3.75 5.04
N ALA A 200 -32.29 -4.79 4.75
CA ALA A 200 -33.51 -4.63 4.00
C ALA A 200 -34.21 -3.47 4.67
N LYS A 201 -34.38 -2.34 3.96
CA LYS A 201 -35.06 -1.18 4.55
C LYS A 201 -36.33 -1.78 5.12
N PRO A 202 -36.56 -1.67 6.45
CA PRO A 202 -37.73 -2.29 7.06
C PRO A 202 -38.89 -1.87 6.17
N ALA A 203 -39.59 -2.86 5.61
CA ALA A 203 -40.64 -2.62 4.63
C ALA A 203 -41.46 -1.48 5.20
N ARG A 204 -41.42 -0.32 4.52
CA ARG A 204 -41.98 0.94 5.02
C ARG A 204 -43.35 0.57 5.54
N SER A 205 -43.51 0.55 6.87
CA SER A 205 -44.67 -0.08 7.47
C SER A 205 -45.88 0.62 6.86
N GLU A 206 -46.77 -0.17 6.29
CA GLU A 206 -47.99 0.30 5.60
C GLU A 206 -48.88 1.15 6.54
N TYR A 207 -48.57 1.13 7.85
CA TYR A 207 -49.17 1.93 8.90
C TYR A 207 -48.60 3.34 9.08
N MET A 208 -47.64 3.79 8.27
CA MET A 208 -47.51 5.24 8.01
C MET A 208 -48.63 5.65 7.06
N ASN A 209 -49.87 5.46 7.54
CA ASN A 209 -51.04 6.13 7.01
C ASN A 209 -50.68 7.61 6.92
N PRO A 210 -50.97 8.30 5.81
CA PRO A 210 -51.01 9.76 5.80
C PRO A 210 -52.11 10.18 6.77
N ILE A 211 -51.82 10.19 8.07
CA ILE A 211 -52.63 10.86 9.06
C ILE A 211 -52.44 12.34 8.74
N GLU A 212 -53.47 12.86 8.07
CA GLU A 212 -53.77 14.27 7.85
C GLU A 212 -52.70 15.02 7.06
N ALA A 213 -52.83 14.94 5.73
CA ALA A 213 -52.60 16.12 4.92
C ALA A 213 -53.46 17.25 5.50
N ASP A 214 -52.82 18.14 6.26
CA ASP A 214 -53.44 19.35 6.78
C ASP A 214 -54.05 20.14 5.61
N PRO A 215 -55.39 20.29 5.53
CA PRO A 215 -56.04 21.08 4.49
C PRO A 215 -55.72 22.58 4.59
N ARG A 216 -54.89 23.02 5.55
CA ARG A 216 -54.45 24.41 5.74
C ARG A 216 -52.98 24.68 5.39
N SER A 217 -52.29 23.80 4.67
CA SER A 217 -51.07 24.21 3.94
C SER A 217 -51.45 25.06 2.71
N GLU A 218 -51.91 26.26 3.06
CA GLU A 218 -52.29 27.38 2.23
C GLU A 218 -51.13 27.74 1.29
N ARG A 219 -51.40 27.61 -0.03
CA ARG A 219 -50.85 28.44 -1.11
C ARG A 219 -49.50 29.07 -0.80
N VAL A 220 -48.43 28.30 -0.88
CA VAL A 220 -47.20 28.87 -1.41
C VAL A 220 -47.42 28.95 -2.92
N PRO A 221 -47.43 30.15 -3.53
CA PRO A 221 -47.48 30.28 -4.97
C PRO A 221 -46.33 29.46 -5.53
N THR A 222 -46.66 28.44 -6.31
CA THR A 222 -45.74 27.87 -7.28
C THR A 222 -45.36 29.01 -8.21
N VAL A 223 -44.24 29.67 -7.90
CA VAL A 223 -43.52 30.45 -8.90
C VAL A 223 -43.19 29.42 -9.96
N ASP A 224 -43.83 29.54 -11.11
CA ASP A 224 -43.46 28.86 -12.33
C ASP A 224 -42.02 29.27 -12.61
N VAL A 225 -41.08 28.48 -12.09
CA VAL A 225 -39.71 28.47 -12.57
C VAL A 225 -39.83 27.84 -13.95
N GLU A 226 -39.97 28.72 -14.94
CA GLU A 226 -39.74 28.42 -16.34
C GLU A 226 -38.48 27.52 -16.39
N GLU A 227 -38.68 26.25 -16.77
CA GLU A 227 -37.59 25.35 -17.14
C GLU A 227 -36.92 25.99 -18.36
N LEU A 228 -36.01 26.93 -18.08
CA LEU A 228 -35.02 27.35 -19.05
C LEU A 228 -34.26 26.07 -19.37
N ASP A 229 -34.40 25.59 -20.61
CA ASP A 229 -33.51 24.59 -21.19
C ASP A 229 -32.08 25.09 -21.02
N GLU A 230 -31.45 24.72 -19.90
CA GLU A 230 -30.03 24.94 -19.67
C GLU A 230 -29.28 24.05 -20.67
N PRO A 231 -28.54 24.65 -21.63
CA PRO A 231 -27.74 23.87 -22.55
C PRO A 231 -26.60 23.23 -21.76
N ALA A 232 -26.74 21.96 -21.38
CA ALA A 232 -25.72 20.91 -21.18
C ALA A 232 -24.30 21.25 -20.64
N ASP A 233 -24.07 22.42 -20.04
CA ASP A 233 -22.77 22.92 -19.61
C ASP A 233 -22.90 23.51 -18.20
N GLY A 234 -22.43 22.77 -17.19
CA GLY A 234 -22.30 23.32 -15.84
C GLY A 234 -22.77 22.41 -14.71
N VAL A 235 -22.42 21.11 -14.73
CA VAL A 235 -22.48 20.29 -13.52
C VAL A 235 -21.49 20.87 -12.51
N ARG A 236 -22.05 21.53 -11.48
CA ARG A 236 -21.39 21.89 -10.23
C ARG A 236 -20.46 20.78 -9.77
N GLU A 237 -19.18 21.11 -9.60
CA GLU A 237 -18.17 20.33 -8.89
C GLU A 237 -18.55 20.21 -7.40
N GLY A 238 -19.54 19.36 -7.10
CA GLY A 238 -19.68 18.78 -5.77
C GLY A 238 -18.53 17.80 -5.59
N LEU A 239 -17.65 18.09 -4.62
CA LEU A 239 -16.51 17.23 -4.26
C LEU A 239 -16.93 15.75 -4.29
N PRO A 240 -16.10 14.85 -4.86
CA PRO A 240 -16.36 13.43 -4.70
C PRO A 240 -16.47 13.12 -3.21
N PRO A 241 -17.39 12.22 -2.78
CA PRO A 241 -17.34 11.71 -1.42
C PRO A 241 -15.93 11.15 -1.21
N GLY A 242 -15.13 11.83 -0.39
CA GLY A 242 -13.81 11.36 0.00
C GLY A 242 -14.00 9.98 0.61
N TYR A 243 -13.54 8.93 -0.08
CA TYR A 243 -13.62 7.58 0.41
C TYR A 243 -12.63 7.44 1.58
N SER A 244 -13.09 7.72 2.81
CA SER A 244 -12.35 7.48 4.06
C SER A 244 -12.18 5.99 4.38
N HIS A 245 -12.54 5.09 3.46
CA HIS A 245 -12.53 3.63 3.67
C HIS A 245 -11.72 2.86 2.63
N ALA A 246 -11.02 3.54 1.70
CA ALA A 246 -10.02 2.86 0.90
C ALA A 246 -8.89 2.39 1.83
N ILE A 247 -8.46 1.14 1.66
CA ILE A 247 -7.33 0.58 2.41
C ILE A 247 -6.08 1.35 1.99
N GLN A 248 -5.70 2.36 2.77
CA GLN A 248 -4.48 3.11 2.53
C GLN A 248 -3.35 2.38 3.26
N ALA A 249 -2.34 1.90 2.55
CA ALA A 249 -1.13 1.43 3.21
C ALA A 249 -0.34 2.66 3.66
N GLY A 250 -0.58 3.10 4.90
CA GLY A 250 0.23 4.13 5.52
C GLY A 250 1.65 3.61 5.74
N ILE A 251 2.65 4.47 5.48
CA ILE A 251 4.01 4.31 6.00
C ILE A 251 3.88 4.29 7.55
N PRO A 252 4.55 3.37 8.27
CA PRO A 252 4.59 3.45 9.73
C PRO A 252 5.21 4.79 10.12
N ALA A 253 4.36 5.69 10.63
CA ALA A 253 4.61 7.02 11.17
C ALA A 253 6.03 7.58 11.02
N SER A 254 6.18 8.58 10.15
CA SER A 254 7.10 9.70 10.42
C SER A 254 6.72 10.28 11.81
N PRO A 255 7.68 10.67 12.67
CA PRO A 255 7.42 11.07 14.06
C PRO A 255 6.57 12.34 14.25
N ASP A 256 6.11 12.97 13.17
CA ASP A 256 5.14 14.06 13.26
C ASP A 256 3.74 13.48 13.48
N GLY A 257 3.33 13.51 14.74
CA GLY A 257 2.15 12.87 15.29
C GLY A 257 0.87 13.09 14.48
N VAL A 258 0.26 11.96 14.09
CA VAL A 258 -1.15 11.91 13.72
C VAL A 258 -1.97 12.22 14.97
N VAL A 259 -2.43 13.48 15.09
CA VAL A 259 -3.59 13.81 15.91
C VAL A 259 -4.77 13.09 15.26
N ALA A 260 -5.31 12.09 15.94
CA ALA A 260 -6.56 11.46 15.55
C ALA A 260 -7.63 12.56 15.49
N GLY A 261 -8.05 12.93 14.28
CA GLY A 261 -9.22 13.77 14.09
C GLY A 261 -10.40 13.12 14.79
N LEU A 262 -11.01 13.84 15.73
CA LEU A 262 -12.25 13.45 16.40
C LEU A 262 -13.25 12.99 15.34
N PRO A 263 -13.96 11.86 15.56
CA PRO A 263 -15.07 11.50 14.68
C PRO A 263 -16.07 12.66 14.64
N PRO A 264 -16.73 12.93 13.49
CA PRO A 264 -17.80 13.90 13.46
C PRO A 264 -18.83 13.50 14.51
N SER A 265 -19.06 14.40 15.48
CA SER A 265 -20.13 14.26 16.47
C SER A 265 -21.41 13.90 15.73
N ALA A 266 -21.83 12.65 15.89
CA ALA A 266 -23.20 12.28 15.61
C ALA A 266 -24.04 13.18 16.52
N LEU A 267 -24.89 14.01 15.92
CA LEU A 267 -26.05 14.57 16.59
C LEU A 267 -26.84 13.38 17.15
N VAL A 268 -26.57 13.09 18.42
CA VAL A 268 -27.42 12.30 19.29
C VAL A 268 -28.71 13.10 19.38
N ALA A 269 -29.76 12.59 18.76
CA ALA A 269 -31.11 12.94 19.15
C ALA A 269 -31.22 12.61 20.64
N GLN A 270 -31.32 13.65 21.46
CA GLN A 270 -31.71 13.53 22.86
C GLN A 270 -33.09 12.88 22.87
N GLU A 271 -33.18 11.64 23.36
CA GLU A 271 -34.41 11.18 23.98
C GLU A 271 -34.52 11.97 25.29
N GLU A 272 -35.49 12.88 25.32
CA GLU A 272 -35.92 13.61 26.50
C GLU A 272 -36.57 12.59 27.47
N ASP A 273 -35.88 12.33 28.58
CA ASP A 273 -36.43 11.61 29.72
C ASP A 273 -37.18 12.61 30.62
N GLU A 274 -38.48 12.73 30.40
CA GLU A 274 -39.40 13.72 30.99
C GLU A 274 -39.74 13.50 32.48
N TRP A 275 -39.02 12.66 33.25
CA TRP A 275 -39.46 12.30 34.62
C TRP A 275 -38.45 12.39 35.77
N ALA A 276 -37.30 13.06 35.62
CA ALA A 276 -36.42 13.33 36.76
C ALA A 276 -36.75 14.68 37.43
N GLN A 277 -37.58 14.62 38.48
CA GLN A 277 -37.85 15.74 39.38
C GLN A 277 -36.59 16.25 40.09
N ALA A 278 -36.47 17.58 40.12
CA ALA A 278 -35.71 18.42 41.06
C ALA A 278 -34.18 18.36 41.00
N LYS A 279 -33.59 19.44 40.46
CA LYS A 279 -32.44 20.13 41.08
C LYS A 279 -32.38 21.60 40.65
N ALA A 280 -32.24 22.45 41.66
CA ALA A 280 -32.24 23.91 41.66
C ALA A 280 -31.00 24.51 40.95
N PRO A 281 -31.04 25.82 40.59
CA PRO A 281 -29.98 26.47 39.83
C PRO A 281 -28.74 26.75 40.69
N TYR A 282 -27.55 26.41 40.19
CA TYR A 282 -26.31 26.82 40.83
C TYR A 282 -25.92 28.25 40.45
N GLN A 283 -25.54 28.97 41.49
CA GLN A 283 -25.16 30.36 41.58
C GLN A 283 -23.65 30.50 41.28
N ILE A 284 -23.31 31.46 40.43
CA ILE A 284 -21.94 31.89 40.17
C ILE A 284 -21.43 32.66 41.41
N VAL A 285 -20.35 32.19 42.02
CA VAL A 285 -19.61 32.91 43.07
C VAL A 285 -18.13 32.76 42.80
N GLY A 286 -17.43 33.90 42.69
CA GLY A 286 -16.06 34.02 42.24
C GLY A 286 -14.97 33.75 43.27
N GLU A 287 -13.73 33.79 42.76
CA GLU A 287 -12.45 33.90 43.46
C GLU A 287 -12.47 34.98 44.57
N PRO A 288 -11.80 34.72 45.70
CA PRO A 288 -10.38 35.13 45.82
C PRO A 288 -9.49 34.25 46.72
N GLY A 289 -8.18 34.27 46.48
CA GLY A 289 -7.18 34.18 47.55
C GLY A 289 -6.13 33.07 47.44
N GLN A 290 -4.99 33.37 46.81
CA GLN A 290 -3.68 32.81 47.19
C GLN A 290 -3.18 33.51 48.46
N PRO A 291 -2.50 32.80 49.37
CA PRO A 291 -1.03 32.93 49.40
C PRO A 291 -0.24 31.68 49.87
N GLY A 292 0.94 31.50 49.26
CA GLY A 292 2.23 31.40 49.96
C GLY A 292 2.71 30.06 50.53
N LEU A 293 4.06 29.95 50.57
CA LEU A 293 4.93 29.00 51.32
C LEU A 293 5.24 27.67 50.62
N GLN A 294 6.47 27.12 50.60
CA GLN A 294 7.80 27.56 51.04
C GLN A 294 8.84 26.55 50.50
N GLU A 295 10.09 27.00 50.46
CA GLU A 295 11.30 26.36 49.96
C GLU A 295 11.77 25.10 50.73
N ALA A 296 12.44 24.19 50.02
CA ALA A 296 13.58 23.36 50.49
C ALA A 296 14.25 22.75 49.25
N ASN A 297 15.34 23.29 48.69
CA ASN A 297 16.73 23.30 49.15
C ASN A 297 17.29 21.93 49.58
N CYS A 298 18.01 21.25 48.67
CA CYS A 298 19.09 20.31 49.01
C CYS A 298 20.13 20.21 47.88
N LYS A 299 21.21 20.98 48.08
CA LYS A 299 22.63 20.83 47.69
C LYS A 299 23.09 19.64 46.82
N SER A 300 23.80 20.02 45.74
CA SER A 300 24.91 19.40 44.96
C SER A 300 26.05 18.76 45.81
N PRO A 301 27.16 18.12 45.29
CA PRO A 301 27.79 18.33 43.97
C PRO A 301 28.63 17.20 43.27
N HIS A 302 29.10 17.57 42.07
CA HIS A 302 30.41 17.28 41.41
C HIS A 302 30.71 15.90 40.78
N VAL A 303 31.08 15.88 39.48
CA VAL A 303 32.47 15.78 38.92
C VAL A 303 32.41 15.63 37.38
N SER A 304 33.10 16.52 36.65
CA SER A 304 33.45 16.47 35.21
C SER A 304 34.79 15.72 34.98
N PRO A 305 35.43 15.78 33.80
CA PRO A 305 35.06 15.36 32.45
C PRO A 305 36.03 14.28 31.92
N ASN A 306 35.76 13.68 30.76
CA ASN A 306 36.87 13.18 29.93
C ASN A 306 36.54 13.28 28.44
N ALA A 307 37.34 14.07 27.73
CA ALA A 307 37.32 14.21 26.28
C ALA A 307 38.53 13.46 25.71
N THR A 308 38.31 12.69 24.66
CA THR A 308 39.37 12.24 23.73
C THR A 308 38.84 12.24 22.30
N PRO A 309 39.71 12.39 21.29
CA PRO A 309 39.37 12.94 19.98
C PRO A 309 39.08 11.88 18.90
N ASN A 310 38.30 12.28 17.89
CA ASN A 310 38.27 11.91 16.45
C ASN A 310 38.64 10.48 16.00
N PRO A 311 37.94 9.90 14.98
CA PRO A 311 38.08 10.43 13.61
C PRO A 311 36.88 10.27 12.63
N SER A 312 37.09 10.87 11.46
CA SER A 312 36.46 10.65 10.14
C SER A 312 35.01 11.12 9.91
N THR A 313 34.94 12.34 9.39
CA THR A 313 33.82 12.95 8.67
C THR A 313 33.46 12.14 7.41
N PRO A 314 32.20 11.71 7.21
CA PRO A 314 31.68 11.39 5.90
C PRO A 314 31.36 12.68 5.14
N THR A 315 31.70 12.70 3.86
CA THR A 315 31.36 13.75 2.89
C THR A 315 29.86 13.95 2.86
N VAL A 316 29.39 15.04 3.45
CA VAL A 316 28.02 15.53 3.33
C VAL A 316 27.92 16.19 1.95
N GLU A 317 27.10 15.63 1.06
CA GLU A 317 26.58 16.38 -0.08
C GLU A 317 25.74 17.52 0.52
N GLU A 318 26.28 18.74 0.47
CA GLU A 318 25.56 19.96 0.78
C GLU A 318 24.46 20.13 -0.28
N GLU A 319 23.23 19.74 0.06
CA GLU A 319 22.04 20.26 -0.61
C GLU A 319 22.02 21.77 -0.37
N GLU A 320 22.39 22.53 -1.40
CA GLU A 320 22.41 23.99 -1.39
C GLU A 320 21.01 24.51 -1.01
N ASP A 321 20.90 24.98 0.23
CA ASP A 321 19.72 25.67 0.75
C ASP A 321 19.52 26.98 -0.03
N GLU A 322 18.56 26.94 -0.97
CA GLU A 322 18.14 28.04 -1.85
C GLU A 322 17.66 29.29 -1.10
N TRP A 323 17.58 29.26 0.25
CA TRP A 323 17.09 30.34 1.08
C TRP A 323 18.13 30.99 2.00
N SER A 324 19.41 30.59 1.94
CA SER A 324 20.44 31.30 2.71
C SER A 324 20.67 32.73 2.14
N LEU A 325 20.34 33.73 2.97
CA LEU A 325 20.50 35.16 2.66
C LEU A 325 21.98 35.61 2.62
N ASP A 326 22.92 34.70 2.91
CA ASP A 326 24.37 34.93 2.89
C ASP A 326 24.99 34.74 1.49
N LYS A 327 24.35 35.29 0.47
CA LYS A 327 25.00 35.48 -0.83
C LYS A 327 26.04 36.59 -0.70
N LYS A 328 27.29 36.20 -0.46
CA LYS A 328 28.44 37.10 -0.51
C LYS A 328 28.42 37.87 -1.84
N PRO A 329 28.58 39.21 -1.82
CA PRO A 329 28.63 39.99 -3.04
C PRO A 329 29.91 39.63 -3.83
N TYR A 330 29.74 39.35 -5.11
CA TYR A 330 30.73 39.22 -6.17
C TYR A 330 32.20 39.46 -5.75
N GLY A 331 32.90 38.37 -5.47
CA GLY A 331 34.35 38.36 -5.53
C GLY A 331 34.78 38.34 -6.99
N LEU A 332 35.34 39.44 -7.50
CA LEU A 332 36.22 39.42 -8.66
C LEU A 332 37.39 38.47 -8.34
N ALA A 333 37.34 37.26 -8.86
CA ALA A 333 38.52 36.41 -8.96
C ALA A 333 39.07 36.57 -10.38
N ASP A 334 40.18 37.31 -10.48
CA ASP A 334 41.08 37.26 -11.63
C ASP A 334 41.74 35.88 -11.64
N GLU A 335 41.24 34.95 -12.47
CA GLU A 335 41.91 33.68 -12.74
C GLU A 335 42.29 33.59 -14.23
N PRO A 336 43.58 33.34 -14.56
CA PRO A 336 44.05 33.33 -15.93
C PRO A 336 43.63 32.07 -16.70
N ALA A 337 43.26 32.32 -17.95
CA ALA A 337 42.72 31.41 -18.96
C ALA A 337 43.40 30.03 -19.11
N PRO A 338 42.61 28.94 -19.20
CA PRO A 338 42.98 27.78 -19.99
C PRO A 338 42.52 27.94 -21.45
N SER A 339 43.46 27.67 -22.35
CA SER A 339 43.37 27.76 -23.80
C SER A 339 42.15 27.02 -24.39
N ALA A 340 41.28 27.78 -25.05
CA ALA A 340 40.12 27.28 -25.76
C ALA A 340 40.50 26.63 -27.10
N THR A 341 40.13 25.36 -27.27
CA THR A 341 39.96 24.75 -28.58
C THR A 341 38.66 25.29 -29.18
N HIS A 342 38.78 26.18 -30.17
CA HIS A 342 37.67 26.81 -30.87
C HIS A 342 36.82 25.78 -31.64
N THR A 343 35.71 25.35 -31.06
CA THR A 343 34.52 24.92 -31.82
C THR A 343 33.63 26.14 -31.99
N THR A 344 33.56 26.64 -33.22
CA THR A 344 32.75 27.76 -33.70
C THR A 344 31.25 27.43 -33.62
N ALA A 345 30.69 27.42 -32.42
CA ALA A 345 29.27 27.64 -32.22
C ALA A 345 29.02 29.15 -32.29
N THR A 346 28.67 29.64 -33.47
CA THR A 346 28.26 31.03 -33.69
C THR A 346 27.15 31.41 -32.70
N ALA A 347 27.51 32.27 -31.75
CA ALA A 347 26.64 32.81 -30.72
C ALA A 347 25.50 33.61 -31.35
N ALA A 348 24.30 33.02 -31.40
CA ALA A 348 23.06 33.72 -31.66
C ALA A 348 22.50 34.34 -30.37
N ILE A 349 23.32 35.12 -29.65
CA ILE A 349 22.99 35.61 -28.30
C ILE A 349 22.41 37.04 -28.29
N ASP A 350 22.57 37.85 -29.33
CA ASP A 350 22.10 39.25 -29.31
C ASP A 350 20.93 39.52 -30.26
N LYS A 351 19.81 38.82 -30.07
CA LYS A 351 18.52 39.32 -30.57
C LYS A 351 17.67 39.69 -29.37
N PRO A 352 17.24 40.96 -29.22
CA PRO A 352 16.31 41.33 -28.16
C PRO A 352 15.06 40.48 -28.34
N THR A 353 14.84 39.54 -27.42
CA THR A 353 13.61 38.74 -27.39
C THR A 353 12.46 39.72 -27.30
N ALA A 354 11.67 39.79 -28.37
CA ALA A 354 10.50 40.63 -28.39
C ALA A 354 9.58 40.19 -27.25
N VAL A 355 8.95 41.15 -26.59
CA VAL A 355 8.00 40.88 -25.48
C VAL A 355 6.90 39.89 -25.93
N SER A 356 6.56 39.87 -27.22
CA SER A 356 5.67 38.87 -27.83
C SER A 356 6.15 37.43 -27.67
N ASP A 357 7.45 37.18 -27.87
CA ASP A 357 8.03 35.82 -27.78
C ASP A 357 7.95 35.27 -26.35
N TYR A 358 8.00 36.15 -25.34
CA TYR A 358 7.81 35.78 -23.95
C TYR A 358 6.37 35.31 -23.68
N TYR A 359 5.37 36.07 -24.14
CA TYR A 359 3.97 35.69 -23.97
C TYR A 359 3.61 34.43 -24.74
N ASP A 360 4.15 34.23 -25.94
CA ASP A 360 3.97 33.00 -26.71
C ASP A 360 4.59 31.77 -26.01
N LYS A 361 5.80 31.92 -25.45
CA LYS A 361 6.44 30.86 -24.66
C LYS A 361 5.64 30.56 -23.38
N ARG A 362 5.10 31.58 -22.71
CA ARG A 362 4.28 31.40 -21.51
C ARG A 362 2.95 30.70 -21.84
N ALA A 363 2.25 31.12 -22.89
CA ALA A 363 1.02 30.49 -23.34
C ALA A 363 1.24 29.01 -23.71
N LYS A 364 2.36 28.67 -24.37
CA LYS A 364 2.74 27.27 -24.65
C LYS A 364 2.98 26.47 -23.37
N ARG A 365 3.64 27.05 -22.37
CA ARG A 365 3.88 26.39 -21.07
C ARG A 365 2.57 26.19 -20.30
N GLU A 366 1.70 27.19 -20.25
CA GLU A 366 0.40 27.11 -19.59
C GLU A 366 -0.54 26.11 -20.30
N ALA A 367 -0.53 26.07 -21.64
CA ALA A 367 -1.29 25.08 -22.40
C ALA A 367 -0.77 23.65 -22.15
N ALA A 368 0.56 23.46 -22.08
CA ALA A 368 1.14 22.17 -21.74
C ALA A 368 0.82 21.75 -20.29
N ALA A 369 0.84 22.69 -19.34
CA ALA A 369 0.46 22.44 -17.95
C ALA A 369 -1.02 22.09 -17.81
N LYS A 370 -1.92 22.81 -18.49
CA LYS A 370 -3.36 22.49 -18.53
C LYS A 370 -3.64 21.12 -19.15
N ARG A 371 -2.98 20.77 -20.26
CA ARG A 371 -3.10 19.43 -20.85
C ARG A 371 -2.60 18.32 -19.91
N LYS A 372 -1.50 18.55 -19.18
CA LYS A 372 -1.03 17.60 -18.15
C LYS A 372 -2.02 17.48 -16.98
N ALA A 373 -2.54 18.60 -16.49
CA ALA A 373 -3.53 18.61 -15.42
C ALA A 373 -4.84 17.93 -15.83
N GLN A 374 -5.29 18.17 -17.06
CA GLN A 374 -6.48 17.52 -17.62
C GLN A 374 -6.25 16.02 -17.83
N ALA A 375 -5.10 15.60 -18.37
CA ALA A 375 -4.76 14.18 -18.46
C ALA A 375 -4.67 13.51 -17.07
N GLN A 376 -4.15 14.21 -16.06
CA GLN A 376 -4.17 13.73 -14.68
C GLN A 376 -5.59 13.67 -14.11
N ALA A 377 -6.45 14.65 -14.38
CA ALA A 377 -7.84 14.65 -13.95
C ALA A 377 -8.66 13.54 -14.63
N GLU A 378 -8.45 13.32 -15.93
CA GLU A 378 -9.05 12.23 -16.70
C GLU A 378 -8.55 10.86 -16.20
N SER A 379 -7.25 10.73 -15.90
CA SER A 379 -6.73 9.49 -15.27
C SER A 379 -7.26 9.26 -13.85
N ARG A 380 -7.68 10.33 -13.16
CA ARG A 380 -8.33 10.28 -11.84
C ARG A 380 -9.84 10.18 -11.93
N HIS A 381 -10.44 10.28 -13.13
CA HIS A 381 -11.87 10.20 -13.30
C HIS A 381 -12.31 8.76 -13.07
N VAL A 382 -12.68 8.47 -11.82
CA VAL A 382 -13.23 7.19 -11.43
C VAL A 382 -14.57 7.06 -12.17
N PRO A 383 -14.75 6.05 -13.03
CA PRO A 383 -15.99 5.90 -13.78
C PRO A 383 -17.18 5.91 -12.82
N THR A 384 -18.19 6.72 -13.14
CA THR A 384 -19.40 6.82 -12.33
C THR A 384 -19.98 5.43 -12.15
N TRP A 385 -20.14 5.03 -10.89
CA TRP A 385 -20.47 3.65 -10.55
C TRP A 385 -21.77 3.26 -11.25
N SER A 386 -21.71 2.21 -12.08
CA SER A 386 -22.92 1.65 -12.69
C SER A 386 -23.87 1.23 -11.58
N LYS A 387 -25.12 1.71 -11.63
CA LYS A 387 -26.18 1.33 -10.65
C LYS A 387 -26.45 -0.18 -10.64
N LYS A 388 -25.99 -0.92 -11.66
CA LYS A 388 -26.15 -2.37 -11.75
C LYS A 388 -25.10 -3.04 -10.85
N THR A 389 -25.56 -3.80 -9.86
CA THR A 389 -24.70 -4.66 -9.05
C THR A 389 -23.97 -5.63 -9.97
N PRO A 390 -22.63 -5.58 -10.04
CA PRO A 390 -21.89 -6.46 -10.92
C PRO A 390 -22.07 -7.90 -10.43
N THR A 391 -22.38 -8.83 -11.34
CA THR A 391 -22.50 -10.25 -10.99
C THR A 391 -21.15 -10.78 -10.54
N PHE A 392 -21.14 -11.64 -9.52
CA PHE A 392 -19.93 -12.27 -8.97
C PHE A 392 -19.03 -12.84 -10.07
N SER A 393 -19.60 -13.58 -11.01
CA SER A 393 -18.90 -14.18 -12.15
C SER A 393 -18.19 -13.13 -13.03
N ARG A 394 -18.81 -11.96 -13.24
CA ARG A 394 -18.24 -10.90 -14.08
C ARG A 394 -17.07 -10.22 -13.38
N VAL A 395 -17.19 -9.95 -12.07
CA VAL A 395 -16.12 -9.33 -11.28
C VAL A 395 -14.88 -10.23 -11.26
N PHE A 396 -15.07 -11.53 -11.01
CA PHE A 396 -13.94 -12.46 -10.88
C PHE A 396 -13.40 -12.94 -12.22
N LEU A 397 -14.23 -13.43 -13.15
CA LEU A 397 -13.71 -14.03 -14.40
C LEU A 397 -13.20 -12.94 -15.35
N VAL A 398 -14.03 -11.94 -15.66
CA VAL A 398 -13.67 -10.91 -16.64
C VAL A 398 -12.68 -9.92 -16.03
N GLY A 399 -12.91 -9.49 -14.78
CA GLY A 399 -12.06 -8.51 -14.10
C GLY A 399 -10.64 -9.03 -13.82
N VAL A 400 -10.48 -10.32 -13.52
CA VAL A 400 -9.15 -10.92 -13.31
C VAL A 400 -8.48 -11.24 -14.65
N ALA A 401 -9.21 -11.78 -15.63
CA ALA A 401 -8.63 -12.07 -16.95
C ALA A 401 -8.13 -10.81 -17.67
N LYS A 402 -8.93 -9.73 -17.68
CA LYS A 402 -8.53 -8.44 -18.27
C LYS A 402 -7.28 -7.88 -17.58
N PHE A 403 -7.19 -8.05 -16.27
CA PHE A 403 -6.02 -7.63 -15.50
C PHE A 403 -4.76 -8.40 -15.88
N MET A 404 -4.84 -9.73 -16.04
CA MET A 404 -3.68 -10.55 -16.40
C MET A 404 -3.14 -10.27 -17.81
N ILE A 405 -3.99 -9.76 -18.71
CA ILE A 405 -3.63 -9.43 -20.10
C ILE A 405 -3.18 -7.96 -20.24
N GLY A 406 -3.34 -7.14 -19.20
CA GLY A 406 -2.98 -5.73 -19.25
C GLY A 406 -1.48 -5.50 -19.44
N ASP A 407 -1.12 -4.54 -20.28
CA ASP A 407 0.29 -4.20 -20.61
C ASP A 407 1.14 -3.86 -19.39
N SER A 408 0.54 -3.27 -18.35
CA SER A 408 1.22 -2.98 -17.09
C SER A 408 1.51 -4.26 -16.33
N THR A 409 0.50 -5.11 -16.12
CA THR A 409 0.64 -6.40 -15.46
C THR A 409 1.64 -7.31 -16.18
N LEU A 410 1.64 -7.34 -17.51
CA LEU A 410 2.58 -8.12 -18.30
C LEU A 410 4.02 -7.66 -18.08
N ARG A 411 4.29 -6.34 -18.05
CA ARG A 411 5.62 -5.81 -17.73
C ARG A 411 6.07 -6.19 -16.32
N VAL A 412 5.19 -6.13 -15.32
CA VAL A 412 5.49 -6.61 -13.96
C VAL A 412 5.80 -8.09 -13.96
N ALA A 413 4.97 -8.90 -14.63
CA ALA A 413 5.13 -10.34 -14.71
C ALA A 413 6.45 -10.73 -15.38
N VAL A 414 6.87 -10.03 -16.44
CA VAL A 414 8.16 -10.23 -17.10
C VAL A 414 9.33 -9.91 -16.16
N ASN A 415 9.26 -8.78 -15.43
CA ASN A 415 10.31 -8.42 -14.48
C ASN A 415 10.43 -9.45 -13.34
N LEU A 416 9.30 -9.89 -12.77
CA LEU A 416 9.28 -10.95 -11.77
C LEU A 416 9.77 -12.28 -12.34
N ALA A 417 9.41 -12.62 -13.58
CA ALA A 417 9.88 -13.83 -14.26
C ALA A 417 11.41 -13.83 -14.43
N LEU A 418 12.00 -12.70 -14.84
CA LEU A 418 13.47 -12.59 -14.92
C LEU A 418 14.13 -12.80 -13.56
N LEU A 419 13.58 -12.23 -12.48
CA LEU A 419 14.09 -12.44 -11.12
C LEU A 419 13.92 -13.90 -10.66
N THR A 420 12.77 -14.52 -10.92
CA THR A 420 12.53 -15.95 -10.64
C THR A 420 13.48 -16.86 -11.42
N LEU A 421 13.82 -16.50 -12.67
CA LEU A 421 14.80 -17.25 -13.45
C LEU A 421 16.18 -17.21 -12.78
N VAL A 422 16.64 -16.03 -12.38
CA VAL A 422 17.91 -15.86 -11.67
C VAL A 422 17.92 -16.66 -10.37
N GLU A 423 16.85 -16.59 -9.58
CA GLU A 423 16.69 -17.35 -8.34
C GLU A 423 16.74 -18.87 -8.56
N LEU A 424 15.98 -19.38 -9.54
CA LEU A 424 15.95 -20.81 -9.85
C LEU A 424 17.29 -21.33 -10.38
N VAL A 425 18.04 -20.51 -11.13
CA VAL A 425 19.39 -20.87 -11.58
C VAL A 425 20.34 -20.99 -10.39
N PHE A 426 20.34 -20.01 -9.48
CA PHE A 426 21.16 -20.08 -8.26
C PHE A 426 20.78 -21.28 -7.38
N LEU A 427 19.49 -21.52 -7.19
CA LEU A 427 19.00 -22.65 -6.42
C LEU A 427 19.40 -23.98 -7.07
N PHE A 428 19.28 -24.10 -8.39
CA PHE A 428 19.73 -25.28 -9.12
C PHE A 428 21.25 -25.49 -8.99
N MET A 429 22.05 -24.42 -9.06
CA MET A 429 23.49 -24.49 -8.80
C MET A 429 23.77 -24.99 -7.38
N LEU A 430 23.11 -24.44 -6.35
CA LEU A 430 23.31 -24.87 -4.97
C LEU A 430 22.99 -26.37 -4.80
N VAL A 431 21.84 -26.84 -5.30
CA VAL A 431 21.43 -28.24 -5.19
C VAL A 431 22.37 -29.19 -5.97
N LYS A 432 22.87 -28.77 -7.14
CA LYS A 432 23.73 -29.63 -7.98
C LYS A 432 25.18 -29.67 -7.52
N PHE A 433 25.74 -28.53 -7.11
CA PHE A 433 27.13 -28.46 -6.68
C PHE A 433 27.31 -28.95 -5.24
N PHE A 434 26.25 -28.93 -4.42
CA PHE A 434 26.31 -29.29 -2.99
C PHE A 434 25.21 -30.30 -2.61
N PRO A 435 25.20 -31.52 -3.18
CA PRO A 435 24.15 -32.52 -2.93
C PRO A 435 24.13 -33.10 -1.50
N GLY A 436 25.08 -32.68 -0.65
CA GLY A 436 25.17 -33.07 0.76
C GLY A 436 24.50 -32.09 1.73
N ILE A 437 23.94 -31.00 1.21
CA ILE A 437 23.05 -30.06 1.92
C ILE A 437 21.63 -30.39 1.49
#